data_AF-A0AAU9IK99-F1
#
_entry.id   AF-A0AAU9IK99-F1
#
_cell.length_a   1.000
_cell.length_b   1.000
_cell.length_c   1.000
_cell.angle_alpha   90.00
_cell.angle_beta   90.00
_cell.angle_gamma   90.00
#
_symmetry.space_group_name_H-M   'P 1'
#
loop_
_entity.id
_entity.type
_entity.pdbx_description
1 polymer ?
#
loop_
_entity_poly.entity_id
_entity_poly.type
_entity_poly.pdbx_seq_one_letter_code
_entity_poly.pdbx_strand_id
1 'polypeptide(L)'
;MEGENNPEESLISPVPCNYIYFPTFFQSLVVPVTQAPFPPVEENKKKYQRTWDKRHIELLYQLSHEFSQNSHKAIEDLKETDLYHIATQLNRSPAHCLSKLREIIATGTLRPGAWSAPEDEIINESVRKNKKWGFIAKEINLRVHKGLKVRTGKQCKERWNNHLDPNVNKGPWSNEEDLQLLELYKAYGNKWSKISQILKTRTENSIKNRLKSLINVKKQELSSLENSNVTIEELIDERKNREVVKKNLSISAGDIQN
;
A
#
# COMPACT_ATOMS: atom_id res chain seq x y z
N MET A 1 12.15 60.80 -8.29
CA MET A 1 11.75 61.59 -9.48
C MET A 1 13.02 61.86 -10.25
N GLU A 2 12.95 61.63 -11.56
CA GLU A 2 14.04 61.78 -12.57
C GLU A 2 15.07 60.63 -12.46
N GLY A 3 15.16 59.68 -13.40
CA GLY A 3 15.37 59.81 -14.86
C GLY A 3 16.89 59.72 -15.09
N GLU A 4 17.50 58.94 -15.97
CA GLU A 4 17.10 58.24 -17.19
C GLU A 4 18.13 57.13 -17.51
N ASN A 5 17.63 56.07 -18.14
CA ASN A 5 18.17 55.32 -19.29
C ASN A 5 19.67 55.01 -19.40
N ASN A 6 19.96 53.70 -19.47
CA ASN A 6 21.15 53.13 -20.11
C ASN A 6 20.69 52.14 -21.19
N PRO A 7 21.06 52.31 -22.48
CA PRO A 7 20.83 51.32 -23.52
C PRO A 7 22.11 50.57 -23.92
N GLU A 8 21.90 49.55 -24.77
CA GLU A 8 22.85 48.79 -25.60
C GLU A 8 23.22 47.38 -25.12
N GLU A 9 22.56 46.39 -25.75
CA GLU A 9 23.24 45.18 -26.19
C GLU A 9 22.83 44.87 -27.63
N SER A 10 23.84 44.61 -28.46
CA SER A 10 23.86 44.73 -29.92
C SER A 10 23.29 43.53 -30.69
N LEU A 11 22.50 43.84 -31.72
CA LEU A 11 22.07 42.96 -32.82
C LEU A 11 23.16 42.83 -33.90
N ILE A 12 23.39 41.61 -34.41
CA ILE A 12 23.93 41.37 -35.76
C ILE A 12 23.20 40.15 -36.39
N SER A 13 22.29 40.46 -37.35
CA SER A 13 22.15 39.96 -38.75
C SER A 13 22.32 38.45 -39.09
N PRO A 14 21.67 37.84 -40.13
CA PRO A 14 21.20 38.49 -41.37
C PRO A 14 19.88 38.03 -42.06
N VAL A 15 19.44 38.97 -42.93
CA VAL A 15 18.56 39.00 -44.13
C VAL A 15 18.84 37.92 -45.23
N PRO A 16 18.12 37.83 -46.38
CA PRO A 16 16.69 38.10 -46.73
C PRO A 16 16.03 37.13 -47.77
N CYS A 17 14.76 37.42 -48.11
CA CYS A 17 14.09 37.34 -49.44
C CYS A 17 13.65 35.98 -50.05
N ASN A 18 12.33 35.78 -50.25
CA ASN A 18 11.58 36.29 -51.41
C ASN A 18 10.12 35.83 -51.41
N TYR A 19 9.20 36.78 -51.65
CA TYR A 19 7.78 36.53 -51.95
C TYR A 19 7.60 36.39 -53.47
N ILE A 20 6.85 35.39 -53.92
CA ILE A 20 6.13 35.43 -55.20
C ILE A 20 4.69 34.98 -54.96
N TYR A 21 3.77 35.82 -55.41
CA TYR A 21 2.31 35.73 -55.29
C TYR A 21 1.74 35.11 -56.58
N PHE A 22 0.76 34.22 -56.47
CA PHE A 22 -0.10 33.76 -57.59
C PHE A 22 -1.52 33.51 -57.06
N PRO A 23 -2.57 33.61 -57.91
CA PRO A 23 -3.71 34.48 -57.68
C PRO A 23 -4.97 33.73 -57.24
N THR A 24 -5.88 34.51 -56.65
CA THR A 24 -7.22 34.13 -56.21
C THR A 24 -8.10 33.67 -57.39
N PHE A 25 -8.50 32.40 -57.39
CA PHE A 25 -9.80 31.95 -57.92
C PHE A 25 -9.98 30.46 -57.57
N PHE A 26 -10.82 30.14 -56.58
CA PHE A 26 -11.75 29.01 -56.65
C PHE A 26 -12.70 29.06 -55.46
N GLN A 27 -13.98 28.97 -55.81
CA GLN A 27 -15.14 29.06 -54.96
C GLN A 27 -15.29 27.78 -54.14
N SER A 28 -15.62 27.96 -52.87
CA SER A 28 -16.23 27.02 -51.90
C SER A 28 -16.62 25.63 -52.40
N LEU A 29 -15.90 24.61 -51.91
CA LEU A 29 -16.46 23.31 -51.56
C LEU A 29 -15.92 22.91 -50.18
N VAL A 30 -16.68 23.23 -49.13
CA VAL A 30 -16.45 22.69 -47.79
C VAL A 30 -16.87 21.22 -47.84
N VAL A 31 -15.90 20.31 -47.94
CA VAL A 31 -16.16 18.89 -47.70
C VAL A 31 -16.16 18.71 -46.17
N PRO A 32 -17.27 18.31 -45.54
CA PRO A 32 -17.23 18.02 -44.11
C PRO A 32 -16.36 16.78 -43.90
N VAL A 33 -15.17 16.99 -43.35
CA VAL A 33 -14.35 15.91 -42.83
C VAL A 33 -15.08 15.34 -41.62
N THR A 34 -15.80 14.24 -41.80
CA THR A 34 -16.27 13.42 -40.69
C THR A 34 -15.03 12.83 -40.01
N GLN A 35 -14.57 13.48 -38.94
CA GLN A 35 -13.59 12.86 -38.04
C GLN A 35 -14.23 11.59 -37.48
N ALA A 36 -13.69 10.43 -37.87
CA ALA A 36 -14.00 9.18 -37.20
C ALA A 36 -13.69 9.35 -35.70
N PRO A 37 -14.56 8.87 -34.79
CA PRO A 37 -14.31 8.99 -33.36
C PRO A 37 -12.96 8.35 -33.03
N PHE A 38 -12.09 9.12 -32.36
CA PHE A 38 -10.80 8.62 -31.89
C PHE A 38 -11.02 7.33 -31.10
N PRO A 39 -10.23 6.27 -31.32
CA PRO A 39 -10.32 5.07 -30.50
C PRO A 39 -10.13 5.47 -29.03
N PRO A 40 -10.82 4.81 -28.08
CA PRO A 40 -10.67 5.14 -26.67
C PRO A 40 -9.18 5.07 -26.32
N VAL A 41 -8.65 6.16 -25.79
CA VAL A 41 -7.30 6.17 -25.22
C VAL A 41 -7.33 5.10 -24.13
N GLU A 42 -6.69 3.96 -24.37
CA GLU A 42 -6.45 2.98 -23.32
C GLU A 42 -5.58 3.68 -22.28
N GLU A 43 -6.23 4.23 -21.24
CA GLU A 43 -5.58 4.68 -20.03
C GLU A 43 -4.91 3.47 -19.41
N ASN A 44 -3.69 3.21 -19.83
CA ASN A 44 -2.77 2.29 -19.19
C ASN A 44 -2.47 2.92 -17.83
N LYS A 45 -3.36 2.68 -16.85
CA LYS A 45 -3.18 3.05 -15.45
C LYS A 45 -1.90 2.37 -15.00
N LYS A 46 -0.77 3.08 -15.10
CA LYS A 46 0.55 2.58 -14.72
C LYS A 46 0.44 2.10 -13.28
N LYS A 47 0.38 0.78 -13.12
CA LYS A 47 0.38 0.12 -11.81
C LYS A 47 1.61 0.63 -11.07
N TYR A 48 1.41 1.18 -9.87
CA TYR A 48 2.49 1.70 -9.04
C TYR A 48 3.68 0.72 -9.02
N GLN A 49 4.81 1.14 -9.58
CA GLN A 49 6.05 0.38 -9.57
C GLN A 49 6.95 0.89 -8.45
N ARG A 50 7.39 -0.02 -7.59
CA ARG A 50 8.28 0.31 -6.48
C ARG A 50 9.67 0.62 -7.02
N THR A 51 10.25 1.70 -6.55
CA THR A 51 11.57 2.17 -7.00
C THR A 51 12.73 1.41 -6.38
N TRP A 52 12.56 0.73 -5.24
CA TRP A 52 13.60 -0.04 -4.56
C TRP A 52 13.19 -1.49 -4.31
N ASP A 53 14.05 -2.41 -4.73
CA ASP A 53 13.98 -3.83 -4.39
C ASP A 53 14.65 -4.12 -3.03
N LYS A 54 14.23 -5.20 -2.36
CA LYS A 54 14.80 -5.70 -1.11
C LYS A 54 16.31 -5.92 -1.23
N ARG A 55 16.80 -6.56 -2.30
CA ARG A 55 18.24 -6.84 -2.48
C ARG A 55 19.05 -5.56 -2.57
N HIS A 56 18.57 -4.57 -3.33
CA HIS A 56 19.26 -3.28 -3.43
C HIS A 56 19.26 -2.50 -2.11
N ILE A 57 18.19 -2.59 -1.33
CA ILE A 57 18.14 -1.97 0.02
C ILE A 57 19.16 -2.63 0.96
N GLU A 58 19.22 -3.96 0.96
CA GLU A 58 20.18 -4.71 1.78
C GLU A 58 21.62 -4.40 1.37
N LEU A 59 21.92 -4.43 0.06
CA LEU A 59 23.25 -4.16 -0.46
C LEU A 59 23.67 -2.71 -0.21
N LEU A 60 22.77 -1.74 -0.39
CA LEU A 60 23.03 -0.32 -0.04
C LEU A 60 23.46 -0.20 1.42
N TYR A 61 22.69 -0.80 2.34
CA TYR A 61 22.99 -0.72 3.76
C TYR A 61 24.30 -1.42 4.13
N GLN A 62 24.53 -2.62 3.60
CA GLN A 62 25.77 -3.39 3.84
C GLN A 62 27.01 -2.64 3.37
N LEU A 63 27.01 -2.17 2.11
CA LEU A 63 28.14 -1.43 1.54
C LEU A 63 28.36 -0.08 2.26
N SER A 64 27.29 0.61 2.64
CA SER A 64 27.39 1.88 3.39
C SER A 64 27.97 1.65 4.79
N HIS A 65 27.60 0.54 5.44
CA HIS A 65 28.13 0.17 6.74
C HIS A 65 29.61 -0.23 6.64
N GLU A 66 30.00 -1.00 5.63
CA GLU A 66 31.41 -1.36 5.37
C GLU A 66 32.26 -0.11 5.11
N PHE A 67 31.78 0.80 4.26
CA PHE A 67 32.44 2.08 4.01
C PHE A 67 32.59 2.92 5.30
N SER A 68 31.55 2.97 6.14
CA SER A 68 31.58 3.67 7.43
C SER A 68 32.66 3.10 8.35
N GLN A 69 32.81 1.77 8.44
CA GLN A 69 33.87 1.15 9.25
C GLN A 69 35.27 1.47 8.72
N ASN A 70 35.46 1.41 7.40
CA ASN A 70 36.77 1.64 6.78
C ASN A 70 37.22 3.10 6.79
N SER A 71 36.26 4.04 6.73
CA SER A 71 36.54 5.49 6.74
C SER A 71 36.51 6.12 8.13
N HIS A 72 36.14 5.36 9.17
CA HIS A 72 35.89 5.84 10.53
C HIS A 72 34.89 7.00 10.62
N LYS A 73 34.03 7.16 9.61
CA LYS A 73 32.89 8.10 9.63
C LYS A 73 31.64 7.39 10.11
N ALA A 74 30.81 8.03 10.93
CA ALA A 74 29.52 7.45 11.28
C ALA A 74 28.64 7.29 10.03
N ILE A 75 27.84 6.22 9.98
CA ILE A 75 26.94 5.94 8.84
C ILE A 75 25.92 7.07 8.61
N GLU A 76 25.62 7.83 9.68
CA GLU A 76 24.70 8.97 9.70
C GLU A 76 25.29 10.21 9.01
N ASP A 77 26.62 10.32 8.99
CA ASP A 77 27.36 11.48 8.48
C ASP A 77 27.79 11.33 7.01
N LEU A 78 27.46 10.20 6.38
CA LEU A 78 27.81 9.95 4.98
C LEU A 78 27.13 10.97 4.05
N LYS A 79 27.90 11.48 3.09
CA LYS A 79 27.45 12.42 2.05
C LYS A 79 27.34 11.73 0.70
N GLU A 80 26.76 12.42 -0.28
CA GLU A 80 26.61 11.88 -1.64
C GLU A 80 27.96 11.49 -2.26
N THR A 81 29.01 12.26 -1.96
CA THR A 81 30.39 11.99 -2.39
C THR A 81 30.91 10.67 -1.86
N ASP A 82 30.54 10.29 -0.64
CA ASP A 82 30.96 9.04 -0.01
C ASP A 82 30.28 7.81 -0.63
N LEU A 83 29.09 8.00 -1.24
CA LEU A 83 28.29 6.91 -1.81
C LEU A 83 28.51 6.71 -3.32
N TYR A 84 29.44 7.41 -3.96
CA TYR A 84 29.61 7.36 -5.42
C TYR A 84 29.83 5.94 -5.95
N HIS A 85 30.81 5.21 -5.41
CA HIS A 85 31.11 3.84 -5.81
C HIS A 85 29.97 2.86 -5.52
N ILE A 86 29.29 3.05 -4.38
CA ILE A 86 28.13 2.23 -3.99
C ILE A 86 26.97 2.45 -4.97
N ALA A 87 26.72 3.71 -5.35
CA ALA A 87 25.69 4.08 -6.29
C ALA A 87 25.94 3.52 -7.69
N THR A 88 27.20 3.51 -8.15
CA THR A 88 27.60 2.86 -9.41
C THR A 88 27.28 1.36 -9.38
N GLN A 89 27.62 0.64 -8.30
CA GLN A 89 27.32 -0.79 -8.18
C GLN A 89 25.82 -1.09 -8.18
N LEU A 90 25.01 -0.21 -7.61
CA LEU A 90 23.54 -0.34 -7.56
C LEU A 90 22.84 0.15 -8.82
N ASN A 91 23.58 0.71 -9.79
CA ASN A 91 23.05 1.39 -10.97
C ASN A 91 22.02 2.48 -10.58
N ARG A 92 22.41 3.37 -9.67
CA ARG A 92 21.58 4.46 -9.12
C ARG A 92 22.37 5.76 -8.98
N SER A 93 21.68 6.88 -8.78
CA SER A 93 22.35 8.13 -8.43
C SER A 93 22.76 8.15 -6.95
N PRO A 94 23.89 8.79 -6.59
CA PRO A 94 24.34 8.91 -5.20
C PRO A 94 23.31 9.61 -4.30
N ALA A 95 22.65 10.66 -4.80
CA ALA A 95 21.56 11.34 -4.11
C ALA A 95 20.40 10.40 -3.74
N HIS A 96 20.00 9.50 -4.66
CA HIS A 96 18.96 8.51 -4.37
C HIS A 96 19.38 7.51 -3.30
N CYS A 97 20.64 7.05 -3.37
CA CYS A 97 21.20 6.14 -2.38
C CYS A 97 21.25 6.79 -1.00
N LEU A 98 21.70 8.04 -0.92
CA LEU A 98 21.76 8.79 0.33
C LEU A 98 20.37 9.01 0.94
N SER A 99 19.40 9.42 0.12
CA SER A 99 18.01 9.58 0.55
C SER A 99 17.46 8.27 1.15
N LYS A 100 17.69 7.14 0.46
CA LYS A 100 17.24 5.84 0.94
C LYS A 100 17.97 5.39 2.21
N LEU A 101 19.27 5.64 2.32
CA LEU A 101 20.06 5.33 3.50
C LEU A 101 19.55 6.11 4.73
N ARG A 102 19.28 7.41 4.57
CA ARG A 102 18.70 8.25 5.62
C ARG A 102 17.34 7.76 6.08
N GLU A 103 16.48 7.32 5.15
CA GLU A 103 15.18 6.70 5.48
C GLU A 103 15.38 5.43 6.35
N ILE A 104 16.31 4.56 5.97
CA ILE A 104 16.61 3.32 6.72
C ILE A 104 17.12 3.65 8.13
N ILE A 105 18.01 4.64 8.25
CA ILE A 105 18.55 5.10 9.54
C ILE A 105 17.42 5.68 10.41
N ALA A 106 16.61 6.59 9.85
CA ALA A 106 15.52 7.24 10.58
C ALA A 106 14.45 6.25 11.06
N THR A 107 14.10 5.25 10.23
CA THR A 107 13.12 4.22 10.60
C THR A 107 13.71 3.13 11.49
N GLY A 108 15.04 3.01 11.53
CA GLY A 108 15.75 1.97 12.28
C GLY A 108 15.48 0.54 11.80
N THR A 109 14.81 0.37 10.65
CA THR A 109 14.53 -0.95 10.07
C THR A 109 14.72 -1.00 8.55
N LEU A 110 15.22 -2.13 8.10
CA LEU A 110 15.29 -2.53 6.71
C LEU A 110 13.94 -3.09 6.30
N ARG A 111 13.40 -2.56 5.21
CA ARG A 111 12.06 -2.81 4.67
C ARG A 111 11.49 -4.20 5.04
N PRO A 112 10.49 -4.28 5.92
CA PRO A 112 9.88 -5.55 6.31
C PRO A 112 9.14 -6.19 5.14
N GLY A 113 9.46 -7.44 4.84
CA GLY A 113 8.74 -8.25 3.84
C GLY A 113 7.51 -8.97 4.41
N ALA A 114 6.92 -9.86 3.60
CA ALA A 114 5.95 -10.83 4.09
C ALA A 114 6.57 -11.69 5.21
N TRP A 115 5.76 -12.14 6.15
CA TRP A 115 6.19 -13.06 7.19
C TRP A 115 6.50 -14.43 6.58
N SER A 116 7.63 -14.99 6.95
CA SER A 116 8.09 -16.32 6.52
C SER A 116 7.88 -17.36 7.62
N ALA A 117 7.80 -18.64 7.22
CA ALA A 117 7.64 -19.74 8.17
C ALA A 117 8.73 -19.80 9.26
N PRO A 118 10.03 -19.57 8.96
CA PRO A 118 11.06 -19.51 9.99
C PRO A 118 10.86 -18.35 10.99
N GLU A 119 10.35 -17.20 10.53
CA GLU A 119 10.03 -16.09 11.43
C GLU A 119 8.89 -16.47 12.38
N ASP A 120 7.82 -17.08 11.85
CA ASP A 120 6.66 -17.50 12.65
C ASP A 120 7.04 -18.60 13.65
N GLU A 121 7.93 -19.52 13.29
CA GLU A 121 8.45 -20.57 14.18
C GLU A 121 9.18 -19.96 15.39
N ILE A 122 10.08 -18.99 15.15
CA ILE A 122 10.80 -18.28 16.22
C ILE A 122 9.82 -17.54 17.14
N ILE A 123 8.78 -16.90 16.59
CA ILE A 123 7.75 -16.24 17.41
C ILE A 123 7.03 -17.29 18.28
N ASN A 124 6.55 -18.37 17.69
CA ASN A 124 5.83 -19.42 18.40
C ASN A 124 6.66 -20.03 19.53
N GLU A 125 7.91 -20.40 19.26
CA GLU A 125 8.82 -20.94 20.27
C GLU A 125 9.07 -19.94 21.40
N SER A 126 9.35 -18.70 21.05
CA SER A 126 9.70 -17.67 22.02
C SER A 126 8.53 -17.26 22.91
N VAL A 127 7.30 -17.24 22.37
CA VAL A 127 6.10 -16.96 23.16
C VAL A 127 5.83 -18.08 24.16
N ARG A 128 6.02 -19.35 23.79
CA ARG A 128 5.94 -20.47 24.76
C ARG A 128 6.94 -20.33 25.90
N LYS A 129 8.13 -19.79 25.60
CA LYS A 129 9.18 -19.47 26.59
C LYS A 129 8.99 -18.12 27.29
N ASN A 130 7.83 -17.49 27.13
CA ASN A 130 7.45 -16.18 27.71
C ASN A 130 8.52 -15.08 27.50
N LYS A 131 9.12 -15.02 26.30
CA LYS A 131 10.16 -14.03 25.98
C LYS A 131 9.54 -12.67 25.64
N LYS A 132 10.26 -11.60 25.98
CA LYS A 132 9.86 -10.22 25.63
C LYS A 132 9.92 -10.01 24.12
N TRP A 133 8.94 -9.31 23.54
CA TRP A 133 8.85 -9.06 22.09
C TRP A 133 10.10 -8.44 21.46
N GLY A 134 10.80 -7.56 22.18
CA GLY A 134 12.07 -6.97 21.69
C GLY A 134 13.18 -8.01 21.52
N PHE A 135 13.24 -9.01 22.41
CA PHE A 135 14.15 -10.14 22.28
C PHE A 135 13.78 -11.01 21.08
N ILE A 136 12.50 -11.29 20.88
CA ILE A 136 12.00 -12.07 19.74
C ILE A 136 12.42 -11.43 18.41
N ALA A 137 12.24 -10.11 18.29
CA ALA A 137 12.66 -9.38 17.10
C ALA A 137 14.18 -9.46 16.87
N LYS A 138 14.99 -9.38 17.93
CA LYS A 138 16.45 -9.55 17.85
C LYS A 138 16.84 -10.93 17.33
N GLU A 139 16.20 -11.98 17.84
CA GLU A 139 16.45 -13.36 17.40
C GLU A 139 16.08 -13.57 15.93
N ILE A 140 14.91 -13.06 15.49
CA ILE A 140 14.51 -13.12 14.09
C ILE A 140 15.51 -12.39 13.19
N ASN A 141 15.89 -11.18 13.56
CA ASN A 141 16.84 -10.38 12.79
C ASN A 141 18.20 -11.07 12.69
N LEU A 142 18.67 -11.71 13.75
CA LEU A 142 19.94 -12.45 13.76
C LEU A 142 19.88 -13.71 12.89
N ARG A 143 18.89 -14.58 13.14
CA ARG A 143 18.84 -15.91 12.53
C ARG A 143 18.33 -15.92 11.09
N VAL A 144 17.36 -15.06 10.77
CA VAL A 144 16.70 -15.03 9.46
C VAL A 144 17.26 -13.93 8.57
N HIS A 145 17.50 -12.74 9.13
CA HIS A 145 17.90 -11.56 8.37
C HIS A 145 19.39 -11.24 8.49
N LYS A 146 20.23 -12.20 8.91
CA LYS A 146 21.70 -12.06 8.98
C LYS A 146 22.18 -10.86 9.81
N GLY A 147 21.49 -10.59 10.92
CA GLY A 147 21.76 -9.47 11.81
C GLY A 147 21.15 -8.12 11.37
N LEU A 148 20.57 -8.04 10.17
CA LEU A 148 19.90 -6.85 9.68
C LEU A 148 18.62 -6.59 10.48
N LYS A 149 18.46 -5.36 10.97
CA LYS A 149 17.25 -4.95 11.71
C LYS A 149 16.07 -4.86 10.75
N VAL A 150 15.31 -5.93 10.52
CA VAL A 150 14.15 -5.96 9.61
C VAL A 150 12.83 -5.95 10.36
N ARG A 151 12.77 -6.68 11.49
CA ARG A 151 11.59 -6.77 12.34
C ARG A 151 11.77 -6.01 13.65
N THR A 152 10.68 -5.43 14.14
CA THR A 152 10.59 -4.81 15.47
C THR A 152 9.77 -5.67 16.43
N GLY A 153 9.93 -5.45 17.74
CA GLY A 153 9.12 -6.15 18.74
C GLY A 153 7.62 -5.86 18.58
N LYS A 154 7.26 -4.63 18.20
CA LYS A 154 5.86 -4.26 17.88
C LYS A 154 5.29 -5.13 16.76
N GLN A 155 6.03 -5.29 15.67
CA GLN A 155 5.63 -6.13 14.54
C GLN A 155 5.48 -7.60 14.95
N CYS A 156 6.39 -8.12 15.77
CA CYS A 156 6.30 -9.51 16.27
C CYS A 156 5.04 -9.71 17.12
N LYS A 157 4.75 -8.77 18.03
CA LYS A 157 3.53 -8.79 18.86
C LYS A 157 2.27 -8.74 18.00
N GLU A 158 2.24 -7.84 17.02
CA GLU A 158 1.12 -7.70 16.10
C GLU A 158 0.91 -8.97 15.26
N ARG A 159 1.99 -9.58 14.76
CA ARG A 159 1.94 -10.85 14.03
C ARG A 159 1.36 -11.97 14.89
N TRP A 160 1.80 -12.08 16.14
CA TRP A 160 1.25 -13.07 17.07
C TRP A 160 -0.24 -12.85 17.30
N ASN A 161 -0.62 -11.68 17.79
CA ASN A 161 -1.98 -11.35 18.20
C ASN A 161 -2.98 -11.46 17.05
N ASN A 162 -2.57 -11.19 15.80
CA ASN A 162 -3.48 -11.18 14.66
C ASN A 162 -3.53 -12.49 13.89
N HIS A 163 -2.47 -13.32 13.95
CA HIS A 163 -2.33 -14.46 13.04
C HIS A 163 -1.78 -15.75 13.65
N LEU A 164 -0.95 -15.70 14.70
CA LEU A 164 -0.32 -16.91 15.24
C LEU A 164 -1.01 -17.44 16.49
N ASP A 165 -1.64 -16.58 17.27
CA ASP A 165 -2.39 -16.97 18.47
C ASP A 165 -3.43 -18.06 18.13
N PRO A 166 -3.37 -19.25 18.76
CA PRO A 166 -4.33 -20.33 18.53
C PRO A 166 -5.78 -19.97 18.83
N ASN A 167 -6.02 -18.98 19.69
CA ASN A 167 -7.37 -18.53 20.04
C ASN A 167 -8.02 -17.68 18.94
N VAL A 168 -7.24 -17.26 17.93
CA VAL A 168 -7.75 -16.47 16.81
C VAL A 168 -8.36 -17.38 15.77
N ASN A 169 -9.65 -17.18 15.49
CA ASN A 169 -10.35 -17.88 14.42
C ASN A 169 -9.94 -17.31 13.05
N LYS A 170 -9.34 -18.17 12.23
CA LYS A 170 -8.85 -17.87 10.88
C LYS A 170 -9.78 -18.39 9.77
N GLY A 171 -10.85 -19.09 10.17
CA GLY A 171 -11.86 -19.61 9.25
C GLY A 171 -12.71 -18.50 8.63
N PRO A 172 -13.56 -18.86 7.65
CA PRO A 172 -14.47 -17.93 7.01
C PRO A 172 -15.40 -17.26 8.04
N TRP A 173 -15.90 -16.07 7.69
CA TRP A 173 -16.92 -15.40 8.48
C TRP A 173 -18.27 -16.05 8.21
N SER A 174 -18.92 -16.50 9.27
CA SER A 174 -20.31 -16.94 9.21
C SER A 174 -21.27 -15.76 9.09
N ASN A 175 -22.50 -16.01 8.65
CA ASN A 175 -23.48 -14.94 8.53
C ASN A 175 -23.95 -14.46 9.90
N GLU A 176 -23.97 -15.35 10.89
CA GLU A 176 -24.24 -15.07 12.30
C GLU A 176 -23.17 -14.15 12.90
N GLU A 177 -21.89 -14.41 12.63
CA GLU A 177 -20.79 -13.53 13.04
C GLU A 177 -20.89 -12.15 12.36
N ASP A 178 -21.26 -12.09 11.07
CA ASP A 178 -21.45 -10.84 10.36
C ASP A 178 -22.60 -10.02 10.94
N LEU A 179 -23.73 -10.66 11.26
CA LEU A 179 -24.86 -10.01 11.93
C LEU A 179 -24.44 -9.45 13.28
N GLN A 180 -23.77 -10.27 14.09
CA GLN A 180 -23.28 -9.83 15.40
C GLN A 180 -22.29 -8.67 15.27
N LEU A 181 -21.38 -8.72 14.29
CA LEU A 181 -20.45 -7.62 14.00
C LEU A 181 -21.18 -6.32 13.67
N LEU A 182 -22.17 -6.37 12.76
CA LEU A 182 -22.90 -5.19 12.33
C LEU A 182 -23.72 -4.56 13.47
N GLU A 183 -24.41 -5.38 14.26
CA GLU A 183 -25.18 -4.93 15.44
C GLU A 183 -24.25 -4.31 16.51
N LEU A 184 -23.08 -4.92 16.76
CA LEU A 184 -22.08 -4.36 17.67
C LEU A 184 -21.48 -3.06 17.15
N TYR A 185 -21.25 -2.94 15.84
CA TYR A 185 -20.78 -1.71 15.23
C TYR A 185 -21.85 -0.61 15.28
N LYS A 186 -23.13 -0.94 15.09
CA LYS A 186 -24.24 -0.01 15.30
C LYS A 186 -24.30 0.50 16.74
N ALA A 187 -24.09 -0.37 17.73
CA ALA A 187 -24.14 -0.01 19.14
C ALA A 187 -22.91 0.76 19.63
N TYR A 188 -21.70 0.43 19.14
CA TYR A 188 -20.44 0.94 19.71
C TYR A 188 -19.57 1.74 18.74
N GLY A 189 -19.89 1.78 17.44
CA GLY A 189 -19.11 2.43 16.40
C GLY A 189 -17.70 1.88 16.29
N ASN A 190 -16.72 2.78 16.13
CA ASN A 190 -15.29 2.46 15.97
C ASN A 190 -14.58 1.97 17.25
N LYS A 191 -15.31 1.49 18.26
CA LYS A 191 -14.72 0.95 19.51
C LYS A 191 -14.28 -0.50 19.32
N TRP A 192 -13.32 -0.70 18.42
CA TRP A 192 -12.88 -2.02 17.94
C TRP A 192 -12.43 -2.98 19.03
N SER A 193 -11.67 -2.50 20.02
CA SER A 193 -11.23 -3.32 21.15
C SER A 193 -12.40 -3.90 21.92
N LYS A 194 -13.46 -3.11 22.13
CA LYS A 194 -14.69 -3.56 22.80
C LYS A 194 -15.43 -4.60 21.97
N ILE A 195 -15.56 -4.37 20.66
CA ILE A 195 -16.21 -5.33 19.74
C ILE A 195 -15.44 -6.65 19.70
N SER A 196 -14.10 -6.60 19.62
CA SER A 196 -13.23 -7.78 19.64
C SER A 196 -13.34 -8.57 20.94
N GLN A 197 -13.43 -7.91 22.09
CA GLN A 197 -13.66 -8.56 23.38
C GLN A 197 -15.00 -9.28 23.45
N ILE A 198 -16.05 -8.74 22.82
CA ILE A 198 -17.38 -9.36 22.80
C ILE A 198 -17.40 -10.58 21.87
N LEU A 199 -16.80 -10.46 20.68
CA LEU A 199 -16.71 -11.58 19.72
C LEU A 199 -15.74 -12.69 20.16
N LYS A 200 -14.77 -12.37 21.04
CA LYS A 200 -13.75 -13.24 21.66
C LYS A 200 -12.78 -13.95 20.70
N THR A 201 -13.24 -14.46 19.57
CA THR A 201 -12.46 -15.27 18.62
C THR A 201 -11.91 -14.46 17.45
N ARG A 202 -12.41 -13.23 17.25
CA ARG A 202 -12.03 -12.33 16.16
C ARG A 202 -11.23 -11.13 16.70
N THR A 203 -10.14 -10.83 16.03
CA THR A 203 -9.22 -9.72 16.38
C THR A 203 -9.74 -8.40 15.86
N GLU A 204 -9.37 -7.29 16.50
CA GLU A 204 -9.72 -5.93 16.01
C GLU A 204 -9.39 -5.74 14.53
N ASN A 205 -8.26 -6.26 14.08
CA ASN A 205 -7.84 -6.17 12.68
C ASN A 205 -8.79 -6.93 11.76
N SER A 206 -9.14 -8.17 12.11
CA SER A 206 -10.10 -8.99 11.34
C SER A 206 -11.48 -8.33 11.26
N ILE A 207 -11.95 -7.76 12.37
CA ILE A 207 -13.24 -7.07 12.51
C ILE A 207 -13.31 -5.83 11.61
N LYS A 208 -12.29 -4.95 11.69
CA LYS A 208 -12.17 -3.77 10.83
C LYS A 208 -12.16 -4.14 9.34
N ASN A 209 -11.37 -5.16 8.99
CA ASN A 209 -11.25 -5.61 7.61
C ASN A 209 -12.55 -6.24 7.11
N ARG A 210 -13.24 -7.00 7.95
CA ARG A 210 -14.54 -7.58 7.60
C ARG A 210 -15.57 -6.50 7.35
N LEU A 211 -15.74 -5.53 8.25
CA LEU A 211 -16.70 -4.45 8.06
C LEU A 211 -16.42 -3.65 6.77
N LYS A 212 -15.15 -3.31 6.51
CA LYS A 212 -14.75 -2.67 5.25
C LYS A 212 -15.13 -3.50 4.03
N SER A 213 -14.89 -4.82 4.09
CA SER A 213 -15.30 -5.74 3.02
C SER A 213 -16.81 -5.73 2.81
N LEU A 214 -17.61 -5.79 3.88
CA LEU A 214 -19.08 -5.76 3.80
C LEU A 214 -19.58 -4.48 3.13
N ILE A 215 -19.07 -3.34 3.59
CA ILE A 215 -19.43 -2.03 3.04
C ILE A 215 -19.00 -1.92 1.57
N ASN A 216 -17.79 -2.37 1.22
CA ASN A 216 -17.29 -2.27 -0.16
C ASN A 216 -18.07 -3.13 -1.13
N VAL A 217 -18.48 -4.34 -0.74
CA VAL A 217 -19.34 -5.20 -1.57
C VAL A 217 -20.66 -4.51 -1.85
N LYS A 218 -21.31 -3.98 -0.80
CA LYS A 218 -22.58 -3.26 -0.95
C LYS A 218 -22.44 -1.99 -1.80
N LYS A 219 -21.34 -1.25 -1.62
CA LYS A 219 -21.02 -0.08 -2.48
C LYS A 219 -20.84 -0.47 -3.94
N GLN A 220 -20.25 -1.62 -4.23
CA GLN A 220 -20.10 -2.10 -5.61
C GLN A 220 -21.47 -2.44 -6.22
N GLU A 221 -22.35 -3.11 -5.48
CA GLU A 221 -23.72 -3.40 -5.89
C GLU A 221 -24.56 -2.12 -6.12
N LEU A 222 -24.35 -1.10 -5.28
CA LEU A 222 -25.00 0.21 -5.44
C LEU A 222 -24.31 1.10 -6.49
N SER A 223 -23.05 0.89 -6.84
CA SER A 223 -22.41 1.68 -7.90
C SER A 223 -23.03 1.45 -9.28
N SER A 224 -23.73 0.33 -9.46
CA SER A 224 -24.63 0.08 -10.61
C SER A 224 -25.97 0.83 -10.53
N LEU A 225 -26.29 1.48 -9.40
CA LEU A 225 -27.58 2.10 -9.05
C LEU A 225 -27.30 3.42 -8.26
N GLU A 226 -27.03 4.52 -8.95
CA GLU A 226 -26.78 5.91 -8.47
C GLU A 226 -26.56 6.20 -6.96
N ASN A 227 -25.42 6.83 -6.63
CA ASN A 227 -25.07 7.69 -5.47
C ASN A 227 -25.81 7.49 -4.12
N SER A 228 -26.04 6.24 -3.72
CA SER A 228 -26.61 5.91 -2.42
C SER A 228 -25.51 5.59 -1.39
N ASN A 229 -25.56 6.24 -0.22
CA ASN A 229 -24.66 5.92 0.90
C ASN A 229 -25.11 4.62 1.56
N VAL A 230 -24.18 3.65 1.71
CA VAL A 230 -24.46 2.39 2.42
C VAL A 230 -24.72 2.65 3.90
N THR A 231 -25.91 2.28 4.38
CA THR A 231 -26.25 2.29 5.81
C THR A 231 -25.94 0.94 6.47
N ILE A 232 -25.67 0.94 7.77
CA ILE A 232 -25.40 -0.30 8.52
C ILE A 232 -26.70 -1.10 8.70
N GLU A 233 -27.83 -0.40 8.84
CA GLU A 233 -29.18 -0.96 8.91
C GLU A 233 -29.49 -1.83 7.69
N GLU A 234 -29.27 -1.34 6.48
CA GLU A 234 -29.48 -2.11 5.25
C GLU A 234 -28.66 -3.41 5.24
N LEU A 235 -27.39 -3.34 5.65
CA LEU A 235 -26.54 -4.52 5.73
C LEU A 235 -27.06 -5.54 6.73
N ILE A 236 -27.58 -5.09 7.87
CA ILE A 236 -28.18 -5.97 8.89
C ILE A 236 -29.40 -6.68 8.32
N ASP A 237 -30.31 -5.94 7.69
CA ASP A 237 -31.57 -6.48 7.16
C ASP A 237 -31.32 -7.50 6.04
N GLU A 238 -30.36 -7.22 5.14
CA GLU A 238 -29.94 -8.17 4.12
C GLU A 238 -29.41 -9.48 4.71
N ARG A 239 -28.59 -9.39 5.76
CA ARG A 239 -28.03 -10.59 6.40
C ARG A 239 -29.09 -11.38 7.16
N LYS A 240 -30.08 -10.71 7.78
CA LYS A 240 -31.25 -11.37 8.39
C LYS A 240 -32.07 -12.12 7.35
N ASN A 241 -32.31 -11.49 6.19
CA ASN A 241 -33.04 -12.11 5.09
C ASN A 241 -32.34 -13.37 4.56
N ARG A 242 -30.99 -13.35 4.45
CA ARG A 242 -30.20 -14.54 4.06
C ARG A 242 -30.37 -15.71 5.04
N GLU A 243 -30.41 -15.44 6.36
CA GLU A 243 -30.68 -16.50 7.35
C GLU A 243 -32.07 -17.12 7.17
N VAL A 244 -33.10 -16.29 6.98
CA VAL A 244 -34.48 -16.76 6.79
C VAL A 244 -34.58 -17.66 5.55
N VAL A 245 -34.02 -17.24 4.42
CA VAL A 245 -34.00 -18.02 3.18
C VAL A 245 -33.27 -19.35 3.38
N LYS A 246 -32.10 -19.33 4.02
CA LYS A 246 -31.31 -20.54 4.29
C LYS A 246 -32.07 -21.52 5.19
N LYS A 247 -32.75 -21.03 6.22
CA LYS A 247 -33.58 -21.86 7.12
C LYS A 247 -34.75 -22.49 6.37
N ASN A 248 -35.46 -21.73 5.54
CA ASN A 248 -36.58 -22.25 4.74
C ASN A 248 -36.12 -23.33 3.73
N LEU A 249 -34.96 -23.15 3.10
CA LEU A 249 -34.37 -24.16 2.20
C LEU A 249 -34.01 -25.46 2.94
N SER A 250 -33.46 -25.36 4.16
CA SER A 250 -33.14 -26.56 4.96
C SER A 250 -34.36 -27.34 5.42
N ILE A 251 -35.48 -26.68 5.70
CA ILE A 251 -36.75 -27.33 6.06
C ILE A 251 -37.28 -28.11 4.86
N SER A 252 -37.33 -27.47 3.68
CA SER A 252 -37.80 -28.13 2.45
C SER A 252 -36.94 -29.32 2.00
N ALA A 253 -35.66 -29.39 2.39
CA ALA A 253 -34.78 -30.51 2.07
C ALA A 253 -34.95 -31.70 3.05
N GLY A 254 -35.41 -31.44 4.28
CA GLY A 254 -35.70 -32.48 5.29
C GLY A 254 -36.98 -33.26 5.02
N ASP A 255 -37.93 -32.66 4.29
CA ASP A 255 -39.24 -33.26 3.98
C ASP A 255 -39.23 -34.25 2.79
N ILE A 256 -38.07 -34.50 2.16
CA ILE A 256 -37.93 -35.44 1.01
C ILE A 256 -37.38 -36.81 1.46
N GLN A 257 -37.08 -37.01 2.75
CA GLN A 257 -36.48 -38.26 3.27
C GLN A 257 -37.36 -39.07 4.24
N ASN A 258 -38.67 -38.79 4.36
CA ASN A 258 -39.60 -39.63 5.12
C ASN A 258 -40.82 -40.06 4.30
#